data_AF-A0A9D6YLT9-F1
#
_entry.id   AF-A0A9D6YLT9-F1
#
_cell.length_a   1.000
_cell.length_b   1.000
_cell.length_c   1.000
_cell.angle_alpha   90.00
_cell.angle_beta   90.00
_cell.angle_gamma   90.00
#
_symmetry.space_group_name_H-M   'P 1'
#
loop_
_entity.id
_entity.type
_entity.pdbx_description
1 polymer ?
#
loop_
_entity_poly.entity_id
_entity_poly.type
_entity_poly.pdbx_seq_one_letter_code
_entity_poly.pdbx_strand_id
1 'polypeptide(L)'
;MKIIINDHRKIFAIQKEFSEQFKKLKIEFFSRPHKSGAPSSKKMMKRHSKTLGECRVVHTKGMLSITPGMTVADLEQNFQNIYGLSVQVFRKSGNSWLETTATDGWTLEEQNKYDETLSAYSSQKELIAHNQEA
;
A
#
# COMPACT_ATOMS: atom_id res chain seq x y z
N MET A 1 -11.46 0.08 8.43
CA MET A 1 -12.36 -0.63 7.49
C MET A 1 -12.24 -2.13 7.66
N LYS A 2 -13.27 -2.90 7.29
CA LYS A 2 -13.24 -4.37 7.27
C LYS A 2 -13.52 -4.84 5.85
N ILE A 3 -12.66 -5.70 5.31
CA ILE A 3 -12.82 -6.24 3.96
C ILE A 3 -12.96 -7.75 4.00
N ILE A 4 -13.84 -8.27 3.14
CA ILE A 4 -14.01 -9.71 2.96
C ILE A 4 -13.08 -10.15 1.83
N ILE A 5 -12.18 -11.08 2.15
CA ILE A 5 -11.26 -11.70 1.21
C ILE A 5 -11.79 -13.07 0.80
N ASN A 6 -12.06 -13.24 -0.50
CA ASN A 6 -12.44 -14.49 -1.13
C ASN A 6 -12.11 -14.46 -2.63
N ASP A 7 -12.21 -15.60 -3.30
CA ASP A 7 -11.83 -15.73 -4.71
C ASP A 7 -12.63 -14.87 -5.68
N HIS A 8 -13.86 -14.51 -5.36
CA HIS A 8 -14.76 -13.78 -6.25
C HIS A 8 -14.66 -12.27 -6.07
N ARG A 9 -14.03 -11.81 -4.98
CA ARG A 9 -13.88 -10.38 -4.70
C ARG A 9 -12.99 -9.78 -5.78
N LYS A 10 -13.44 -8.69 -6.39
CA LYS A 10 -12.68 -7.97 -7.42
C LYS A 10 -11.62 -7.09 -6.76
N ILE A 11 -10.45 -7.05 -7.36
CA ILE A 11 -9.31 -6.24 -6.88
C ILE A 11 -9.71 -4.77 -6.76
N PHE A 12 -10.36 -4.23 -7.80
CA PHE A 12 -10.74 -2.81 -7.83
C PHE A 12 -11.64 -2.41 -6.66
N ALA A 13 -12.46 -3.32 -6.13
CA ALA A 13 -13.36 -3.02 -5.02
C ALA A 13 -12.55 -2.71 -3.76
N ILE A 14 -11.51 -3.52 -3.47
CA ILE A 14 -10.62 -3.29 -2.34
C ILE A 14 -9.81 -2.03 -2.53
N GLN A 15 -9.29 -1.79 -3.74
CA GLN A 15 -8.56 -0.56 -4.06
C GLN A 15 -9.43 0.68 -3.82
N LYS A 16 -10.68 0.66 -4.28
CA LYS A 16 -11.64 1.75 -4.09
C LYS A 16 -11.95 1.99 -2.61
N GLU A 17 -12.33 0.93 -1.88
CA GLU A 17 -12.64 1.02 -0.45
C GLU A 17 -11.44 1.53 0.37
N PHE A 18 -10.23 1.10 0.02
CA PHE A 18 -9.01 1.56 0.65
C PHE A 18 -8.77 3.07 0.42
N SER A 19 -8.85 3.52 -0.84
CA SER A 19 -8.65 4.94 -1.18
C SER A 19 -9.79 5.86 -0.72
N GLU A 20 -11.00 5.33 -0.51
CA GLU A 20 -12.10 6.09 0.12
C GLU A 20 -11.78 6.42 1.59
N GLN A 21 -11.12 5.51 2.30
CA GLN A 21 -10.71 5.69 3.69
C GLN A 21 -9.40 6.48 3.80
N PHE A 22 -8.42 6.17 2.96
CA PHE A 22 -7.11 6.80 2.93
C PHE A 22 -6.92 7.57 1.62
N LYS A 23 -7.44 8.79 1.56
CA LYS A 23 -7.50 9.61 0.32
C LYS A 23 -6.16 9.89 -0.35
N LYS A 24 -5.06 9.93 0.41
CA LYS A 24 -3.70 10.11 -0.11
C LYS A 24 -2.98 8.79 -0.34
N LEU A 25 -3.60 7.65 -0.09
CA LEU A 25 -3.01 6.33 -0.28
C LEU A 25 -3.77 5.52 -1.33
N LYS A 26 -3.04 4.61 -1.96
CA LYS A 26 -3.63 3.54 -2.77
C LYS A 26 -2.90 2.23 -2.49
N ILE A 27 -3.57 1.14 -2.79
CA ILE A 27 -3.02 -0.20 -2.69
C ILE A 27 -3.01 -0.85 -4.08
N GLU A 28 -1.91 -1.51 -4.44
CA GLU A 28 -1.78 -2.25 -5.69
C GLU A 28 -1.52 -3.73 -5.40
N PHE A 29 -1.99 -4.59 -6.29
CA PHE A 29 -1.87 -6.05 -6.17
C PHE A 29 -0.94 -6.60 -7.25
N PHE A 30 -0.08 -7.52 -6.85
CA PHE A 30 0.90 -8.16 -7.74
C PHE A 30 0.62 -9.65 -7.82
N SER A 31 0.61 -10.19 -9.04
CA SER A 31 0.57 -11.63 -9.23
C SER A 31 1.91 -12.22 -8.84
N ARG A 32 1.92 -13.27 -8.02
CA ARG A 32 3.11 -14.12 -7.91
C ARG A 32 3.31 -14.87 -9.23
N PRO A 33 4.55 -15.00 -9.72
CA PRO A 33 4.81 -15.81 -10.91
C PRO A 33 4.34 -17.25 -10.64
N HIS A 34 3.46 -17.77 -11.51
CA HIS A 34 3.15 -19.19 -11.52
C HIS A 34 4.34 -19.95 -12.14
N LYS A 35 4.80 -20.98 -11.41
CA LYS A 35 5.87 -21.96 -11.69
C LYS A 35 7.29 -21.58 -11.25
N SER A 36 7.90 -22.50 -10.49
CA SER A 36 9.32 -22.57 -10.21
C SER A 36 10.12 -22.52 -11.53
N GLY A 37 10.99 -21.52 -11.68
CA GLY A 37 11.89 -21.39 -12.83
C GLY A 37 11.48 -20.39 -13.91
N ALA A 38 10.31 -19.75 -13.85
CA ALA A 38 9.99 -18.65 -14.76
C ALA A 38 10.53 -17.32 -14.20
N PRO A 39 11.12 -16.43 -15.03
CA PRO A 39 11.56 -15.12 -14.58
C PRO A 39 10.36 -14.39 -13.95
N SER A 40 10.54 -13.95 -12.70
CA SER A 40 9.59 -13.17 -11.93
C SER A 40 9.43 -11.80 -12.57
N SER A 41 8.76 -11.74 -13.71
CA SER A 41 8.26 -10.48 -14.21
C SER A 41 7.28 -10.00 -13.16
N LYS A 42 7.65 -8.96 -12.40
CA LYS A 42 6.76 -8.14 -11.56
C LYS A 42 5.67 -7.58 -12.48
N LYS A 43 4.80 -8.43 -13.01
CA LYS A 43 3.63 -8.08 -13.81
C LYS A 43 2.65 -7.53 -12.80
N MET A 44 2.80 -6.24 -12.51
CA MET A 44 1.77 -5.41 -11.91
C MET A 44 0.44 -5.81 -12.53
N MET A 45 -0.48 -6.32 -11.74
CA MET A 45 -1.67 -6.95 -12.29
C MET A 45 -2.69 -5.85 -12.63
N LYS A 46 -2.42 -5.08 -13.69
CA LYS A 46 -3.19 -3.91 -14.15
C LYS A 46 -4.59 -4.23 -14.70
N ARG A 47 -5.15 -5.42 -14.45
CA ARG A 47 -6.50 -5.76 -14.90
C ARG A 47 -7.46 -5.59 -13.74
N HIS A 48 -8.07 -4.40 -13.64
CA HIS A 48 -9.11 -4.08 -12.66
C HIS A 48 -10.28 -5.08 -12.65
N SER A 49 -10.51 -5.82 -13.74
CA SER A 49 -11.53 -6.86 -13.84
C SER A 49 -11.19 -8.18 -13.14
N LYS A 50 -9.93 -8.37 -12.74
CA LYS A 50 -9.49 -9.61 -12.10
C LYS A 50 -9.98 -9.73 -10.67
N THR A 51 -10.19 -10.97 -10.29
CA THR A 51 -10.57 -11.37 -8.95
C THR A 51 -9.35 -11.65 -8.08
N LEU A 52 -9.51 -11.61 -6.75
CA LEU A 52 -8.43 -11.98 -5.83
C LEU A 52 -7.97 -13.43 -6.02
N GLY A 53 -8.88 -14.32 -6.40
CA GLY A 53 -8.57 -15.73 -6.67
C GLY A 53 -7.53 -15.91 -7.77
N GLU A 54 -7.44 -14.98 -8.72
CA GLU A 54 -6.48 -15.04 -9.83
C GLU A 54 -5.06 -14.56 -9.47
N CYS A 55 -4.86 -13.95 -8.30
CA CYS A 55 -3.53 -13.45 -7.87
C CYS A 55 -3.04 -13.98 -6.53
N ARG A 56 -3.90 -14.68 -5.78
CA ARG A 56 -3.53 -15.26 -4.49
C ARG A 56 -3.06 -16.69 -4.63
N VAL A 57 -2.11 -17.09 -3.80
CA VAL A 57 -1.67 -18.50 -3.69
C VAL A 57 -2.36 -19.25 -2.55
N VAL A 58 -2.98 -18.54 -1.61
CA VAL A 58 -3.74 -19.13 -0.50
C VAL A 58 -5.22 -18.76 -0.64
N HIS A 59 -6.07 -19.77 -0.83
CA HIS A 59 -7.49 -19.58 -1.12
C HIS A 59 -8.39 -19.51 0.13
N THR A 60 -7.82 -19.27 1.31
CA THR A 60 -8.54 -19.08 2.57
C THR A 60 -9.54 -17.91 2.46
N LYS A 61 -10.76 -18.11 2.93
CA LYS A 61 -11.74 -17.02 3.02
C LYS A 61 -11.66 -16.42 4.41
N GLY A 62 -11.75 -15.10 4.49
CA GLY A 62 -11.62 -14.42 5.78
C GLY A 62 -12.02 -12.96 5.71
N MET A 63 -12.05 -12.34 6.88
CA MET A 63 -12.22 -10.90 7.03
C MET A 63 -10.90 -10.30 7.48
N LEU A 64 -10.40 -9.31 6.75
CA LEU A 64 -9.24 -8.53 7.15
C LEU A 64 -9.72 -7.18 7.70
N SER A 65 -9.29 -6.85 8.91
CA SER A 65 -9.55 -5.54 9.52
C SER A 65 -8.35 -4.64 9.28
N ILE A 66 -8.56 -3.55 8.54
CA ILE A 66 -7.55 -2.53 8.27
C ILE A 66 -7.85 -1.34 9.16
N THR A 67 -6.91 -0.96 10.02
CA THR A 67 -7.08 0.14 10.99
C THR A 67 -6.10 1.27 10.69
N PRO A 68 -6.43 2.54 10.98
CA PRO A 68 -5.51 3.64 10.70
C PRO A 68 -4.15 3.53 11.42
N GLY A 69 -4.14 2.95 12.62
CA GLY A 69 -2.94 2.78 13.43
C GLY A 69 -2.08 1.55 13.10
N MET A 70 -2.45 0.74 12.11
CA MET A 70 -1.57 -0.34 11.64
C MET A 70 -0.48 0.23 10.73
N THR A 71 0.71 -0.35 10.75
CA THR A 71 1.78 0.05 9.83
C THR A 71 1.50 -0.42 8.40
N VAL A 72 2.14 0.21 7.42
CA VAL A 72 2.12 -0.27 6.04
C VAL A 72 2.70 -1.69 5.98
N ALA A 73 3.82 -1.93 6.65
CA ALA A 73 4.44 -3.26 6.71
C ALA A 73 3.47 -4.31 7.28
N ASP A 74 2.76 -4.02 8.36
CA ASP A 74 1.76 -4.93 8.93
C ASP A 74 0.65 -5.24 7.93
N LEU A 75 0.18 -4.23 7.18
CA LEU A 75 -0.85 -4.42 6.17
C LEU A 75 -0.38 -5.37 5.07
N GLU A 76 0.78 -5.08 4.48
CA GLU A 76 1.37 -5.87 3.39
C GLU A 76 1.65 -7.31 3.84
N GLN A 77 2.20 -7.47 5.05
CA GLN A 77 2.50 -8.77 5.63
C GLN A 77 1.23 -9.58 5.94
N ASN A 78 0.15 -8.94 6.40
CA ASN A 78 -1.13 -9.62 6.64
C ASN A 78 -1.74 -10.17 5.35
N PHE A 79 -1.72 -9.40 4.26
CA PHE A 79 -2.15 -9.89 2.95
C PHE A 79 -1.29 -11.07 2.48
N GLN A 80 0.01 -10.96 2.67
CA GLN A 80 0.98 -11.96 2.23
C GLN A 80 0.88 -13.27 3.04
N ASN A 81 0.76 -13.20 4.35
CA ASN A 81 0.78 -14.38 5.23
C ASN A 81 -0.56 -15.12 5.23
N ILE A 82 -1.67 -14.39 5.34
CA ILE A 82 -2.99 -15.00 5.53
C ILE A 82 -3.56 -15.46 4.20
N TYR A 83 -3.33 -14.68 3.14
CA TYR A 83 -3.97 -14.87 1.84
C TYR A 83 -2.98 -15.11 0.71
N GLY A 84 -1.67 -15.08 0.95
CA GLY A 84 -0.68 -15.27 -0.12
C GLY A 84 -0.74 -14.16 -1.19
N LEU A 85 -1.28 -12.99 -0.85
CA LEU A 85 -1.44 -11.85 -1.74
C LEU A 85 -0.27 -10.91 -1.56
N SER A 86 0.49 -10.68 -2.64
CA SER A 86 1.52 -9.65 -2.64
C SER A 86 0.86 -8.30 -2.98
N VAL A 87 0.93 -7.36 -2.04
CA VAL A 87 0.37 -6.02 -2.18
C VAL A 87 1.44 -4.97 -1.88
N GLN A 88 1.27 -3.76 -2.42
CA GLN A 88 2.11 -2.61 -2.10
C GLN A 88 1.24 -1.39 -1.86
N VAL A 89 1.56 -0.63 -0.81
CA VAL A 89 0.97 0.69 -0.57
C VAL A 89 1.78 1.77 -1.28
N PHE A 90 1.07 2.73 -1.87
CA PHE A 90 1.65 3.92 -2.46
C PHE A 90 1.02 5.16 -1.84
N ARG A 91 1.82 6.21 -1.65
CA ARG A 91 1.39 7.53 -1.19
C ARG A 91 1.38 8.52 -2.34
N LYS A 92 0.36 9.38 -2.38
CA LYS A 92 0.28 10.49 -3.32
C LYS A 92 1.21 11.62 -2.88
N SER A 93 2.12 12.01 -3.76
CA SER A 93 2.96 13.21 -3.62
C SER A 93 2.80 14.08 -4.86
N GLY A 94 2.19 15.26 -4.68
CA GLY A 94 1.83 16.14 -5.79
C GLY A 94 1.02 15.38 -6.85
N ASN A 95 1.62 15.22 -8.04
CA ASN A 95 1.04 14.51 -9.19
C ASN A 95 1.52 13.06 -9.33
N SER A 96 2.39 12.59 -8.44
CA SER A 96 3.03 11.27 -8.50
C SER A 96 2.57 10.36 -7.36
N TRP A 97 2.73 9.05 -7.57
CA TRP A 97 2.53 8.03 -6.53
C TRP A 97 3.88 7.43 -6.17
N LEU A 98 4.26 7.52 -4.91
CA LEU A 98 5.54 7.03 -4.38
C LEU A 98 5.32 5.75 -3.60
N GLU A 99 6.25 4.79 -3.75
CA GLU A 99 6.29 3.60 -2.92
C GLU A 99 6.58 3.97 -1.47
N THR A 100 5.88 3.33 -0.53
CA THR A 100 6.07 3.57 0.89
C THR A 100 7.14 2.65 1.51
N THR A 101 7.93 1.93 0.72
CA THR A 101 8.94 0.95 1.19
C THR A 101 9.95 1.54 2.18
N ALA A 102 10.37 2.79 2.01
CA ALA A 102 11.30 3.46 2.93
C ALA A 102 10.63 3.99 4.22
N THR A 103 9.31 3.95 4.27
CA THR A 103 8.47 4.48 5.37
C THR A 103 7.39 3.48 5.75
N ASP A 104 7.65 2.19 5.54
CA ASP A 104 6.69 1.11 5.74
C ASP A 104 6.40 0.85 7.22
N GLY A 105 7.33 1.25 8.10
CA GLY A 105 7.13 1.32 9.54
C GLY A 105 6.18 2.41 10.02
N TRP A 106 5.74 3.33 9.15
CA TRP A 106 4.74 4.33 9.52
C TRP A 106 3.33 3.73 9.42
N THR A 107 2.45 4.24 10.27
CA THR A 107 1.03 3.90 10.24
C THR A 107 0.37 4.39 8.96
N LEU A 108 -0.71 3.72 8.54
CA LEU A 108 -1.53 4.17 7.42
C LEU A 108 -2.05 5.60 7.64
N GLU A 109 -2.35 5.97 8.89
CA GLU A 109 -2.76 7.32 9.23
C GLU A 109 -1.64 8.34 9.06
N GLU A 110 -0.43 8.06 9.57
CA GLU A 110 0.74 8.94 9.42
C GLU A 110 1.07 9.14 7.93
N GLN A 111 1.10 8.05 7.16
CA GLN A 111 1.34 8.11 5.72
C GLN A 111 0.27 8.91 4.98
N ASN A 112 -0.99 8.79 5.37
CA ASN A 112 -2.10 9.49 4.75
C ASN A 112 -2.18 10.98 5.16
N LYS A 113 -1.66 11.33 6.34
CA LYS A 113 -1.57 12.73 6.80
C LYS A 113 -0.32 13.43 6.28
N TYR A 114 0.75 12.69 6.00
CA TYR A 114 2.01 13.26 5.56
C TYR A 114 1.81 14.20 4.36
N ASP A 115 2.42 15.37 4.48
CA ASP A 115 2.43 16.37 3.43
C ASP A 115 3.89 16.72 3.10
N GLU A 116 4.30 16.37 1.89
CA GLU A 116 5.66 16.64 1.42
C GLU A 116 5.95 18.12 1.34
N THR A 117 4.94 18.97 1.11
CA THR A 117 5.14 20.41 1.09
C THR A 117 5.52 20.92 2.48
N LEU A 118 4.81 20.49 3.52
CA LEU A 118 5.10 20.86 4.91
C LEU A 118 6.46 20.33 5.36
N SER A 119 6.84 19.10 4.96
CA SER A 119 8.16 18.55 5.28
C SER A 119 9.29 19.36 4.63
N ALA A 120 9.18 19.68 3.34
CA ALA A 120 10.20 20.45 2.64
C ALA A 120 10.38 21.86 3.22
N TYR A 121 9.29 22.52 3.61
CA TYR A 121 9.34 23.83 4.28
C TYR A 121 9.96 23.75 5.68
N SER A 122 9.66 22.72 6.46
CA SER A 122 10.24 22.54 7.80
C SER A 122 11.75 22.29 7.74
N SER A 123 12.21 21.43 6.83
CA SER A 123 13.64 21.17 6.65
C SER A 123 14.41 22.41 6.17
N GLN A 124 13.80 23.26 5.33
CA GLN A 124 14.42 24.53 4.92
C GLN A 124 14.51 25.55 6.06
N LYS A 125 13.48 25.67 6.92
CA LYS A 125 13.53 26.58 8.07
C LYS A 125 14.61 26.19 9.09
N GLU A 126 14.77 24.90 9.36
CA GLU A 126 15.81 24.41 10.29
C GLU A 126 17.23 24.69 9.75
N LEU A 127 17.44 24.52 8.43
CA LEU A 127 18.70 24.87 7.76
C LEU A 127 18.99 26.38 7.78
N ILE A 128 17.97 27.23 7.66
CA ILE A 128 18.14 28.69 7.70
C ILE A 128 18.42 29.15 9.14
N ALA A 129 17.69 28.62 10.13
CA ALA A 129 17.90 28.97 11.53
C ALA A 129 19.30 28.58 12.02
N HIS A 130 19.82 27.42 11.60
CA HIS A 130 21.15 26.95 12.00
C HIS A 130 22.30 27.75 11.36
N ASN A 131 22.09 28.38 10.20
CA ASN A 131 23.09 29.19 9.51
C ASN A 131 23.07 30.68 9.90
N GLN A 132 22.14 31.11 10.76
CA GLN A 132 22.07 32.50 11.26
C GLN A 132 22.67 32.66 12.68
N GLU A 133 23.05 31.57 13.33
CA GLU A 133 23.64 31.55 14.68
C GLU A 133 25.15 31.19 14.68
N ALA A 134 25.78 31.10 13.50
CA ALA A 134 27.23 30.86 13.32
C ALA A 134 27.89 32.07 12.64
#